data_AF-S3ZTV9-F1
#
_entry.id   AF-S3ZTV9-F1
#
_cell.length_a   1.000
_cell.length_b   1.000
_cell.length_c   1.000
_cell.angle_alpha   90.00
_cell.angle_beta   90.00
_cell.angle_gamma   90.00
#
_symmetry.space_group_name_H-M   'P 1'
#
loop_
_entity.id
_entity.type
_entity.pdbx_description
1 polymer ?
#
loop_
_entity_poly.entity_id
_entity_poly.type
_entity_poly.pdbx_seq_one_letter_code
_entity_poly.pdbx_strand_id
1 'polypeptide(L)'
;MRPRTVWEIDVPMKHRQDDSRTGVHVFTGLADNASEAVASAVRACEIARLHAMSSRPIPAGTSRVDWSARGLRPDWELCWDRAQKKQIVL
;
A
#
# COMPACT_ATOMS: atom_id res chain seq x y z
N MET A 1 -2.10 -21.60 -14.72
CA MET A 1 -1.88 -20.32 -13.99
C MET A 1 -2.92 -19.33 -14.46
N ARG A 2 -3.67 -18.69 -13.55
CA ARG A 2 -4.49 -17.54 -13.93
C ARG A 2 -3.55 -16.37 -14.27
N PRO A 3 -3.85 -15.56 -15.30
CA PRO A 3 -3.04 -14.37 -15.56
C PRO A 3 -3.12 -13.45 -14.35
N ARG A 4 -1.97 -13.14 -13.75
CA ARG A 4 -1.87 -12.14 -12.68
C ARG A 4 -2.20 -10.79 -13.28
N THR A 5 -3.12 -10.09 -12.65
CA THR A 5 -3.49 -8.74 -13.08
C THR A 5 -2.81 -7.72 -12.18
N VAL A 6 -2.50 -6.55 -12.73
CA VAL A 6 -2.01 -5.43 -11.92
C VAL A 6 -3.20 -4.83 -11.17
N TRP A 7 -3.03 -4.63 -9.87
CA TRP A 7 -4.01 -4.01 -9.01
C TRP A 7 -3.45 -2.71 -8.44
N GLU A 8 -4.31 -1.70 -8.32
CA GLU A 8 -4.11 -0.48 -7.56
C GLU A 8 -5.03 -0.53 -6.33
N ILE A 9 -4.44 -0.35 -5.15
CA ILE A 9 -5.14 -0.27 -3.87
C ILE A 9 -4.95 1.14 -3.33
N ASP A 10 -6.01 1.94 -3.42
CA ASP A 10 -6.03 3.30 -2.90
C ASP A 10 -6.53 3.26 -1.46
N VAL A 11 -5.68 3.63 -0.52
CA VAL A 11 -5.99 3.60 0.91
C VAL A 11 -6.05 5.03 1.41
N PRO A 12 -7.24 5.53 1.78
CA PRO A 12 -7.34 6.83 2.44
C PRO A 12 -6.47 6.87 3.69
N MET A 13 -5.85 8.01 3.93
CA MET A 13 -5.05 8.26 5.12
C MET A 13 -5.39 9.61 5.75
N LYS A 14 -5.21 9.69 7.06
CA LYS A 14 -5.38 10.92 7.83
C LYS A 14 -4.19 11.15 8.75
N HIS A 15 -3.87 12.41 9.02
CA HIS A 15 -2.86 12.75 10.02
C HIS A 15 -3.39 12.46 11.42
N ARG A 16 -2.57 11.87 12.29
CA ARG A 16 -3.02 11.39 13.62
C ARG A 16 -3.43 12.49 14.60
N GLN A 17 -2.95 13.71 14.39
CA GLN A 17 -3.19 14.86 15.29
C GLN A 17 -3.97 16.00 14.62
N ASP A 18 -4.33 15.84 13.34
CA ASP A 18 -5.00 16.88 12.57
C ASP A 18 -5.94 16.23 11.55
N ASP A 19 -7.20 16.07 11.96
CA ASP A 19 -8.23 15.42 11.14
C ASP A 19 -8.58 16.21 9.86
N SER A 20 -8.16 17.48 9.75
CA SER A 20 -8.32 18.26 8.51
C SER A 20 -7.35 17.82 7.41
N ARG A 21 -6.26 17.14 7.78
CA ARG A 21 -5.23 16.66 6.85
C ARG A 21 -5.53 15.23 6.44
N THR A 22 -6.10 15.10 5.25
CA THR A 22 -6.39 13.82 4.59
C THR A 22 -5.55 13.61 3.34
N GLY A 23 -5.39 12.35 2.93
CA GLY A 23 -4.69 11.98 1.71
C GLY A 23 -5.04 10.55 1.30
N VAL A 24 -4.33 10.04 0.29
CA VAL A 24 -4.43 8.65 -0.17
C VAL A 24 -3.03 8.09 -0.33
N HIS A 25 -2.80 6.88 0.18
CA HIS A 25 -1.63 6.08 -0.14
C HIS A 25 -2.02 5.05 -1.20
N VAL A 26 -1.26 5.03 -2.30
CA VAL A 26 -1.51 4.15 -3.43
C VAL A 26 -0.51 3.00 -3.40
N PHE A 27 -1.02 1.78 -3.36
CA PHE A 27 -0.22 0.57 -3.53
C PHE A 27 -0.52 -0.03 -4.90
N THR A 28 0.51 -0.47 -5.62
CA THR A 28 0.35 -1.13 -6.92
C THR A 28 1.13 -2.43 -6.95
N GLY A 29 0.55 -3.50 -7.50
CA GLY A 29 1.27 -4.74 -7.70
C GLY A 29 0.46 -5.85 -8.36
N LEU A 30 1.11 -6.97 -8.70
CA LEU A 30 0.44 -8.14 -9.26
C LEU A 30 -0.27 -8.94 -8.17
N ALA A 31 -1.48 -9.40 -8.48
CA ALA A 31 -2.22 -10.38 -7.68
C ALA A 31 -3.19 -11.19 -8.55
N ASP A 32 -3.58 -12.38 -8.09
CA ASP A 32 -4.55 -13.23 -8.77
C ASP A 32 -5.99 -12.72 -8.58
N ASN A 33 -6.25 -11.96 -7.52
CA ASN A 33 -7.56 -11.37 -7.20
C ASN A 33 -7.45 -10.18 -6.23
N ALA A 34 -8.57 -9.46 -6.04
CA ALA A 34 -8.64 -8.26 -5.20
C ALA A 34 -8.28 -8.50 -3.73
N SER A 35 -8.64 -9.67 -3.16
CA SER A 35 -8.35 -9.97 -1.75
C SER A 35 -6.86 -10.20 -1.54
N GLU A 36 -6.21 -10.93 -2.45
CA GLU A 36 -4.76 -11.12 -2.43
C GLU A 36 -4.00 -9.79 -2.64
N ALA A 37 -4.52 -8.90 -3.50
CA ALA A 37 -3.96 -7.58 -3.70
C ALA A 37 -3.95 -6.77 -2.40
N VAL A 38 -5.08 -6.72 -1.68
CA VAL A 38 -5.16 -6.05 -0.37
C VAL A 38 -4.21 -6.69 0.65
N ALA A 39 -4.19 -8.02 0.74
CA ALA A 39 -3.29 -8.72 1.66
C ALA A 39 -1.82 -8.41 1.38
N SER A 40 -1.45 -8.28 0.11
CA SER A 40 -0.09 -7.94 -0.32
C SER A 40 0.26 -6.48 -0.02
N ALA A 41 -0.67 -5.55 -0.23
CA ALA A 41 -0.52 -4.15 0.15
C ALA A 41 -0.34 -3.98 1.67
N VAL A 42 -1.13 -4.69 2.48
CA VAL A 42 -1.02 -4.67 3.95
C VAL A 42 0.36 -5.18 4.38
N ARG A 43 0.83 -6.31 3.86
CA ARG A 43 2.18 -6.84 4.16
C ARG A 43 3.28 -5.85 3.79
N ALA A 44 3.19 -5.21 2.63
CA ALA A 44 4.15 -4.19 2.23
C ALA A 44 4.17 -3.00 3.19
N CYS A 45 3.00 -2.57 3.67
CA CYS A 45 2.89 -1.53 4.69
C CYS A 45 3.51 -1.95 6.03
N GLU A 46 3.27 -3.17 6.48
CA GLU A 46 3.83 -3.70 7.74
C GLU A 46 5.36 -3.78 7.67
N ILE A 47 5.91 -4.31 6.58
CA ILE A 47 7.36 -4.36 6.35
C ILE A 47 7.96 -2.94 6.37
N ALA A 48 7.32 -1.99 5.70
CA ALA A 48 7.77 -0.60 5.71
C ALA A 48 7.72 0.02 7.11
N ARG A 49 6.68 -0.28 7.91
CA ARG A 49 6.60 0.15 9.32
C ARG A 49 7.75 -0.41 10.14
N LEU A 50 8.04 -1.71 10.02
CA LEU A 50 9.15 -2.36 10.74
C LEU A 50 10.50 -1.73 10.37
N HIS A 51 10.72 -1.44 9.09
CA HIS A 51 11.93 -0.75 8.63
C HIS A 51 12.02 0.68 9.20
N ALA A 52 10.93 1.45 9.12
CA ALA A 52 10.89 2.81 9.66
C ALA A 52 11.14 2.84 11.19
N MET A 53 10.54 1.91 11.94
CA MET A 53 10.77 1.76 13.39
C MET A 53 12.22 1.39 13.73
N SER A 54 12.92 0.73 12.79
CA SER A 54 14.32 0.32 12.95
C SER A 54 15.31 1.33 12.36
N SER A 55 14.85 2.52 11.95
CA SER A 55 15.65 3.52 11.22
C SER A 55 16.36 2.96 9.97
N ARG A 56 15.74 1.96 9.34
CA ARG A 56 16.23 1.34 8.10
C ARG A 56 15.53 1.93 6.87
N PRO A 57 16.18 1.93 5.71
CA PRO A 57 15.52 2.31 4.46
C PRO A 57 14.28 1.43 4.21
N ILE A 58 13.16 2.04 3.83
CA ILE A 58 11.95 1.31 3.44
C ILE A 58 12.25 0.52 2.15
N PRO A 59 11.95 -0.78 2.08
CA PRO A 59 12.17 -1.56 0.87
C PRO A 59 11.40 -0.98 -0.32
N ALA A 60 12.12 -0.76 -1.42
CA ALA A 60 11.51 -0.54 -2.73
C ALA A 60 11.42 -1.90 -3.44
N GLY A 61 10.28 -2.15 -4.08
CA GLY A 61 10.15 -3.27 -5.02
C GLY A 61 11.21 -3.18 -6.12
N THR A 62 11.65 -4.33 -6.64
CA THR A 62 12.64 -4.37 -7.74
C THR A 62 11.96 -4.17 -9.11
N SER A 63 10.64 -4.37 -9.18
CA SER A 63 9.78 -4.09 -10.32
C SER A 63 8.65 -3.12 -9.98
N ARG A 64 8.08 -2.48 -11.01
CA ARG A 64 6.89 -1.61 -10.88
C ARG A 64 5.65 -2.37 -10.38
N VAL A 65 5.67 -3.69 -10.46
CA VAL A 65 4.56 -4.56 -10.03
C VAL A 65 4.79 -5.22 -8.67
N ASP A 66 5.89 -4.87 -7.99
CA ASP A 66 6.15 -5.34 -6.65
C ASP A 66 5.46 -4.43 -5.63
N TRP A 67 4.76 -5.06 -4.69
CA TRP A 67 4.11 -4.37 -3.59
C TRP A 67 5.15 -3.66 -2.71
N SER A 68 5.09 -2.33 -2.62
CA SER A 68 5.93 -1.52 -1.74
C SER A 68 5.16 -0.34 -1.18
N ALA A 69 5.50 0.09 0.03
CA ALA A 69 4.85 1.22 0.73
C ALA A 69 5.77 2.46 0.74
N ARG A 70 6.27 2.85 -0.44
CA ARG A 70 7.16 4.01 -0.54
C ARG A 70 6.43 5.27 -0.10
N GLY A 71 7.10 6.13 0.66
CA GLY A 71 6.49 7.37 1.16
C GLY A 71 5.51 7.17 2.31
N LEU A 72 5.58 6.02 3.02
CA LEU A 72 4.87 5.84 4.28
C LEU A 72 5.27 6.96 5.27
N ARG A 73 4.27 7.59 5.87
CA ARG A 73 4.44 8.67 6.85
C ARG A 73 4.09 8.16 8.25
N PRO A 74 5.01 8.14 9.23
CA PRO A 74 4.76 7.59 10.57
C PRO A 74 3.63 8.26 11.36
N ASP A 75 3.39 9.54 11.06
CA ASP A 75 2.37 10.44 11.62
C ASP A 75 0.99 10.27 10.98
N TRP A 76 0.86 9.39 9.97
CA TRP A 76 -0.39 9.14 9.25
C TRP A 76 -0.95 7.75 9.53
N GLU A 77 -2.25 7.67 9.60
CA GLU A 77 -3.00 6.42 9.74
C GLU A 77 -3.68 6.05 8.43
N LEU A 78 -3.60 4.76 8.06
CA LEU A 78 -4.23 4.21 6.86
C LEU A 78 -5.58 3.59 7.21
N CYS A 79 -6.65 4.09 6.58
CA CYS A 79 -8.02 3.63 6.75
C CYS A 79 -8.33 2.50 5.75
N TRP A 80 -7.83 1.30 6.04
CA TRP A 80 -7.95 0.12 5.16
C TRP A 80 -9.38 -0.33 4.91
N ASP A 81 -10.30 -0.07 5.83
CA ASP A 81 -11.73 -0.31 5.70
C ASP A 81 -12.36 0.49 4.55
N ARG A 82 -11.74 1.60 4.16
CA ARG A 82 -12.16 2.50 3.07
C ARG A 82 -11.35 2.31 1.79
N ALA A 83 -10.53 1.26 1.71
CA ALA A 83 -9.65 1.05 0.56
C ALA A 83 -10.43 0.73 -0.72
N GLN A 84 -10.10 1.42 -1.82
CA GLN A 84 -10.61 1.11 -3.15
C GLN A 84 -9.68 0.14 -3.87
N LYS A 85 -10.26 -0.82 -4.59
CA LYS A 85 -9.54 -1.90 -5.27
C LYS A 85 -9.80 -1.77 -6.76
N LYS A 86 -8.78 -1.41 -7.52
CA LYS A 86 -8.89 -1.17 -8.96
C LYS A 86 -8.02 -2.18 -9.70
N GLN A 87 -8.59 -2.83 -10.69
CA GLN A 87 -7.84 -3.64 -11.63
C GLN A 87 -7.29 -2.71 -12.73
N ILE A 88 -5.97 -2.70 -12.94
CA ILE A 88 -5.35 -1.97 -14.05
C ILE A 88 -5.29 -2.92 -15.26
N VAL A 89 -5.93 -2.52 -16.34
CA VAL A 89 -5.76 -3.16 -17.65
C VAL A 89 -4.57 -2.47 -18.31
N LEU A 90 -3.49 -3.22 -18.54
CA LEU A 90 -2.31 -2.77 -19.29
C LEU A 90 -2.53 -2.91 -20.80
#